data_AF-A0A1G6YC25-F1
#
_entry.id   AF-A0A1G6YC25-F1
#
_cell.length_a   1.000
_cell.length_b   1.000
_cell.length_c   1.000
_cell.angle_alpha   90.00
_cell.angle_beta   90.00
_cell.angle_gamma   90.00
#
_symmetry.space_group_name_H-M   'P 1'
#
loop_
_entity.id
_entity.type
_entity.pdbx_description
1 polymer ?
#
loop_
_entity_poly.entity_id
_entity_poly.type
_entity_poly.pdbx_seq_one_letter_code
_entity_poly.pdbx_strand_id
1 'polypeptide(L)'
;MAYKDLFNRISDNRELNQLAYKKTVDMLAHRTGTLFEDMSVIDMETKKVIGVQTHSTVVNMVEKNHSLEAARAKNINKLVLHNHGSNLPPSGSDIVANGYYGNEIGLVACHDGSVYLYRAGKKSVTREMIDTTIDKYKKAGYNDLEAYKKAFKQLKGDYGIWVEKL
;
A
#
# COMPACT_ATOMS: atom_id res chain seq x y z
N MET A 1 -11.45 -17.76 -6.89
CA MET A 1 -10.15 -17.56 -6.24
C MET A 1 -10.42 -17.27 -4.78
N ALA A 2 -9.78 -17.95 -3.83
CA ALA A 2 -9.94 -17.63 -2.42
C ALA A 2 -9.15 -16.35 -2.08
N TYR A 3 -9.59 -15.58 -1.08
CA TYR A 3 -8.92 -14.33 -0.68
C TYR A 3 -7.42 -14.54 -0.36
N LYS A 4 -7.08 -15.67 0.28
CA LYS A 4 -5.69 -16.07 0.55
C LYS A 4 -4.84 -16.24 -0.72
N ASP A 5 -5.43 -16.68 -1.82
CA ASP A 5 -4.69 -16.96 -3.05
C ASP A 5 -4.15 -15.69 -3.72
N LEU A 6 -4.76 -14.53 -3.44
CA LEU A 6 -4.28 -13.23 -3.89
C LEU A 6 -2.82 -13.00 -3.46
N PHE A 7 -2.49 -13.41 -2.24
CA PHE A 7 -1.17 -13.18 -1.63
C PHE A 7 -0.07 -14.03 -2.25
N ASN A 8 -0.40 -15.07 -3.01
CA ASN A 8 0.58 -15.83 -3.77
C ASN A 8 1.23 -15.01 -4.90
N ARG A 9 0.65 -13.85 -5.25
CA ARG A 9 1.16 -12.94 -6.28
C ARG A 9 2.18 -11.93 -5.75
N ILE A 10 2.44 -11.91 -4.44
CA ILE A 10 3.40 -10.96 -3.82
C ILE A 10 4.84 -11.36 -4.15
N SER A 11 5.17 -12.65 -4.02
CA SER A 11 6.50 -13.21 -4.24
C SER A 11 6.44 -14.72 -4.48
N ASP A 12 7.56 -15.33 -4.86
CA ASP A 12 7.71 -16.79 -4.92
C ASP A 12 7.92 -17.44 -3.54
N ASN A 13 8.03 -16.63 -2.47
CA ASN A 13 8.26 -17.12 -1.12
C ASN A 13 6.92 -17.35 -0.37
N ARG A 14 6.58 -18.63 -0.14
CA ARG A 14 5.34 -19.03 0.53
C ARG A 14 5.21 -18.51 1.96
N GLU A 15 6.30 -18.44 2.71
CA GLU A 15 6.30 -17.96 4.09
C GLU A 15 6.01 -16.46 4.15
N LEU A 16 6.65 -15.67 3.27
CA LEU A 16 6.39 -14.24 3.15
C LEU A 16 4.92 -13.98 2.77
N ASN A 17 4.41 -14.70 1.77
CA ASN A 17 3.02 -14.56 1.31
C ASN A 17 2.02 -14.91 2.42
N GLN A 18 2.29 -15.98 3.18
CA GLN A 18 1.44 -16.38 4.31
C GLN A 18 1.49 -15.36 5.45
N LEU A 19 2.66 -14.78 5.74
CA LEU A 19 2.79 -13.73 6.75
C LEU A 19 2.05 -12.47 6.33
N ALA A 20 2.17 -12.05 5.07
CA ALA A 20 1.45 -10.91 4.51
C ALA A 20 -0.07 -11.12 4.61
N TYR A 21 -0.56 -12.30 4.20
CA TYR A 21 -1.98 -12.67 4.36
C TYR A 21 -2.44 -12.56 5.81
N LYS A 22 -1.69 -13.15 6.75
CA LYS A 22 -2.05 -13.12 8.18
C LYS A 22 -2.12 -11.69 8.69
N LYS A 23 -1.13 -10.85 8.38
CA LYS A 23 -1.10 -9.45 8.82
C LYS A 23 -2.22 -8.63 8.21
N THR A 24 -2.55 -8.87 6.94
CA THR A 24 -3.72 -8.23 6.32
C THR A 24 -5.02 -8.64 7.01
N VAL A 25 -5.22 -9.93 7.30
CA VAL A 25 -6.43 -10.38 8.02
C VAL A 25 -6.50 -9.76 9.42
N ASP A 26 -5.39 -9.68 10.14
CA ASP A 26 -5.31 -9.01 11.45
C ASP A 26 -5.76 -7.54 11.35
N MET A 27 -5.26 -6.79 10.36
CA MET A 27 -5.62 -5.38 10.13
C MET A 27 -7.09 -5.19 9.77
N LEU A 28 -7.60 -6.03 8.87
CA LEU A 28 -9.00 -5.96 8.44
C LEU A 28 -9.93 -6.29 9.61
N ALA A 29 -9.63 -7.33 10.38
CA ALA A 29 -10.42 -7.70 11.56
C ALA A 29 -10.46 -6.56 12.60
N HIS A 30 -9.35 -5.83 12.75
CA HIS A 30 -9.26 -4.72 13.68
C HIS A 30 -9.97 -3.44 13.18
N ARG A 31 -9.83 -3.11 11.89
CA ARG A 31 -10.23 -1.78 11.36
C ARG A 31 -11.51 -1.74 10.55
N THR A 32 -12.07 -2.88 10.14
CA THR A 32 -13.29 -2.91 9.32
C THR A 32 -14.41 -2.10 9.96
N GLY A 33 -15.04 -1.23 9.16
CA GLY A 33 -16.09 -0.32 9.64
C GLY A 33 -15.58 1.03 10.17
N THR A 34 -14.27 1.27 10.09
CA THR A 34 -13.65 2.56 10.43
C THR A 34 -12.86 3.12 9.23
N LEU A 35 -12.44 4.38 9.32
CA LEU A 35 -11.47 4.97 8.38
C LEU A 35 -10.06 5.08 8.98
N PHE A 36 -9.79 4.36 10.06
CA PHE A 36 -8.46 4.32 10.66
C PHE A 36 -7.61 3.22 10.02
N GLU A 37 -6.30 3.43 10.02
CA GLU A 37 -5.36 2.55 9.34
C GLU A 37 -4.37 1.93 10.32
N ASP A 38 -4.07 0.67 10.08
CA ASP A 38 -2.94 -0.04 10.66
C ASP A 38 -1.84 -0.17 9.61
N MET A 39 -0.59 -0.28 10.07
CA MET A 39 0.55 -0.58 9.21
C MET A 39 1.43 -1.68 9.80
N SER A 40 1.99 -2.51 8.93
CA SER A 40 3.00 -3.51 9.24
C SER A 40 4.11 -3.44 8.21
N VAL A 41 5.35 -3.54 8.66
CA VAL A 41 6.54 -3.58 7.81
C VAL A 41 7.21 -4.94 8.00
N ILE A 42 7.40 -5.66 6.91
CA ILE A 42 8.03 -6.98 6.89
C ILE A 42 9.39 -6.86 6.22
N ASP A 43 10.42 -7.40 6.88
CA ASP A 43 11.69 -7.72 6.24
C ASP A 43 11.48 -8.94 5.34
N MET A 44 11.63 -8.74 4.03
CA MET A 44 11.36 -9.78 3.03
C MET A 44 12.39 -10.90 3.04
N GLU A 45 13.60 -10.65 3.54
CA GLU A 45 14.67 -11.66 3.61
C GLU A 45 14.50 -12.55 4.85
N THR A 46 14.25 -11.94 6.02
CA THR A 46 14.11 -12.69 7.27
C THR A 46 12.69 -13.17 7.54
N LYS A 47 11.69 -12.68 6.78
CA LYS A 47 10.25 -12.94 6.97
C LYS A 47 9.78 -12.55 8.37
N LYS A 48 10.33 -11.46 8.91
CA LYS A 48 9.96 -10.94 10.24
C LYS A 48 9.23 -9.62 10.11
N VAL A 49 8.20 -9.44 10.94
CA VAL A 49 7.59 -8.11 11.15
C VAL A 49 8.57 -7.27 11.95
N ILE A 50 9.04 -6.17 11.36
CA ILE A 50 10.05 -5.27 11.93
C ILE A 50 9.49 -3.90 12.29
N GLY A 51 8.26 -3.59 11.87
CA GLY A 51 7.56 -2.36 12.19
C GLY A 51 6.06 -2.59 12.28
N VAL A 52 5.39 -1.95 13.24
CA VAL A 52 3.94 -2.04 13.42
C VAL A 52 3.36 -0.73 13.96
N GLN A 53 2.20 -0.35 13.46
CA GLN A 53 1.34 0.69 14.02
C GLN A 53 -0.11 0.19 13.97
N THR A 54 -0.75 0.08 15.12
CA THR A 54 -2.16 -0.37 15.23
C THR A 54 -3.04 0.59 16.04
N HIS A 55 -2.53 1.77 16.37
CA HIS A 55 -3.20 2.72 17.26
C HIS A 55 -3.37 4.09 16.61
N SER A 56 -3.34 4.16 15.27
CA SER A 56 -3.67 5.42 14.59
C SER A 56 -5.12 5.81 14.86
N THR A 57 -5.28 7.09 15.17
CA THR A 57 -6.51 7.80 15.56
C THR A 57 -6.87 8.91 14.57
N VAL A 58 -6.03 9.11 13.55
CA VAL A 58 -6.28 10.04 12.45
C VAL A 58 -6.86 9.28 11.26
N VAL A 59 -7.96 9.80 10.71
CA VAL A 59 -8.68 9.21 9.57
C VAL A 59 -7.80 9.22 8.31
N ASN A 60 -7.80 8.10 7.58
CA ASN A 60 -7.07 7.87 6.33
C ASN A 60 -5.56 8.18 6.45
N MET A 61 -4.97 7.85 7.61
CA MET A 61 -3.57 8.09 7.87
C MET A 61 -3.01 7.09 8.88
N VAL A 62 -1.81 6.58 8.58
CA VAL A 62 -0.97 5.88 9.55
C VAL A 62 -0.09 6.87 10.29
N GLU A 63 -0.36 7.06 11.58
CA GLU A 63 0.46 7.90 12.46
C GLU A 63 1.83 7.29 12.72
N LYS A 64 2.86 8.15 12.78
CA LYS A 64 4.23 7.73 13.07
C LYS A 64 4.34 7.19 14.50
N ASN A 65 5.18 6.17 14.69
CA ASN A 65 5.58 5.70 16.02
C ASN A 65 7.03 5.19 15.98
N HIS A 66 7.60 4.91 17.15
CA HIS A 66 8.98 4.41 17.26
C HIS A 66 9.22 3.10 16.49
N SER A 67 8.23 2.21 16.40
CA SER A 67 8.36 0.94 15.68
C SER A 67 8.50 1.14 14.18
N LEU A 68 7.66 2.00 13.57
CA LEU A 68 7.74 2.33 12.16
C LEU A 68 9.01 3.11 11.82
N GLU A 69 9.42 4.06 12.66
CA GLU A 69 10.67 4.82 12.42
C GLU A 69 11.89 3.90 12.49
N ALA A 70 11.94 2.96 13.45
CA ALA A 70 13.00 1.96 13.51
C ALA A 70 13.03 1.03 12.27
N ALA A 71 11.88 0.67 11.73
CA ALA A 71 11.79 -0.11 10.50
C ALA A 71 12.23 0.69 9.27
N ARG A 72 11.82 1.97 9.18
CA ARG A 72 12.17 2.91 8.09
C ARG A 72 13.67 3.18 8.01
N ALA A 73 14.36 3.22 9.15
CA ALA A 73 15.81 3.43 9.22
C ALA A 73 16.64 2.25 8.66
N LYS A 74 16.03 1.08 8.44
CA LYS A 74 16.74 -0.10 7.92
C LYS A 74 16.84 -0.05 6.39
N ASN A 75 18.06 -0.10 5.86
CA ASN A 75 18.32 -0.19 4.43
C ASN A 75 18.29 -1.65 3.92
N ILE A 76 17.10 -2.24 3.92
CA ILE A 76 16.82 -3.62 3.49
C ILE A 76 15.55 -3.67 2.62
N ASN A 77 15.32 -4.80 1.95
CA ASN A 77 14.11 -5.04 1.17
C ASN A 77 12.90 -5.25 2.11
N LYS A 78 11.94 -4.32 2.02
CA LYS A 78 10.78 -4.25 2.89
C LYS A 78 9.48 -4.39 2.09
N LEU A 79 8.56 -5.19 2.62
CA LEU A 79 7.15 -5.18 2.23
C LEU A 79 6.37 -4.37 3.26
N VAL A 80 5.68 -3.32 2.81
CA VAL A 80 4.81 -2.51 3.68
C VAL A 80 3.35 -2.84 3.40
N LEU A 81 2.60 -3.12 4.46
CA LEU A 81 1.18 -3.47 4.43
C LEU A 81 0.42 -2.40 5.20
N HIS A 82 -0.71 -1.92 4.68
CA HIS A 82 -1.68 -1.14 5.44
C HIS A 82 -3.09 -1.34 4.88
N ASN A 83 -4.11 -0.90 5.62
CA ASN A 83 -5.50 -1.01 5.19
C ASN A 83 -6.09 0.34 4.76
N HIS A 84 -7.04 0.31 3.83
CA HIS A 84 -7.84 1.48 3.44
C HIS A 84 -9.32 1.23 3.73
N GLY A 85 -9.92 2.01 4.62
CA GLY A 85 -11.38 2.00 4.85
C GLY A 85 -12.18 2.66 3.72
N SER A 86 -11.52 3.47 2.90
CA SER A 86 -12.10 4.14 1.73
C SER A 86 -12.35 3.20 0.54
N ASN A 87 -11.80 1.98 0.56
CA ASN A 87 -11.80 1.02 -0.55
C ASN A 87 -11.15 1.56 -1.85
N LEU A 88 -10.30 2.58 -1.72
CA LEU A 88 -9.55 3.14 -2.83
C LEU A 88 -8.16 2.52 -2.96
N PRO A 89 -7.57 2.51 -4.16
CA PRO A 89 -6.16 2.17 -4.37
C PRO A 89 -5.20 3.10 -3.58
N PRO A 90 -3.87 2.81 -3.53
CA PRO A 90 -2.92 3.67 -2.81
C PRO A 90 -3.00 5.14 -3.25
N SER A 91 -2.86 6.05 -2.30
CA SER A 91 -2.76 7.50 -2.52
C SER A 91 -1.39 7.92 -3.07
N GLY A 92 -1.26 9.17 -3.50
CA GLY A 92 0.06 9.72 -3.84
C GLY A 92 1.05 9.67 -2.67
N SER A 93 0.57 9.87 -1.44
CA SER A 93 1.40 9.78 -0.22
C SER A 93 1.96 8.38 -0.04
N ASP A 94 1.17 7.33 -0.30
CA ASP A 94 1.60 5.94 -0.13
C ASP A 94 2.70 5.58 -1.11
N ILE A 95 2.55 6.00 -2.38
CA ILE A 95 3.56 5.77 -3.41
C ILE A 95 4.87 6.50 -3.08
N VAL A 96 4.78 7.79 -2.73
CA VAL A 96 5.96 8.62 -2.43
C VAL A 96 6.67 8.11 -1.19
N ALA A 97 5.93 7.82 -0.12
CA ALA A 97 6.51 7.25 1.10
C ALA A 97 7.19 5.91 0.83
N ASN A 98 6.58 5.05 0.01
CA ASN A 98 7.16 3.76 -0.33
C ASN A 98 8.51 3.89 -1.05
N GLY A 99 8.61 4.82 -2.00
CA GLY A 99 9.88 5.13 -2.66
C GLY A 99 10.90 5.79 -1.73
N TYR A 100 10.46 6.78 -0.93
CA TYR A 100 11.32 7.54 -0.02
C TYR A 100 11.99 6.65 1.03
N TYR A 101 11.26 5.68 1.59
CA TYR A 101 11.80 4.74 2.58
C TYR A 101 12.50 3.51 1.97
N GLY A 102 12.68 3.49 0.63
CA GLY A 102 13.34 2.40 -0.08
C GLY A 102 12.65 1.05 0.16
N ASN A 103 11.32 1.04 0.21
CA ASN A 103 10.55 -0.19 0.32
C ASN A 103 10.46 -0.85 -1.06
N GLU A 104 10.66 -2.16 -1.12
CA GLU A 104 10.64 -2.91 -2.38
C GLU A 104 9.22 -2.97 -2.95
N ILE A 105 8.23 -3.16 -2.06
CA ILE A 105 6.83 -3.30 -2.45
C ILE A 105 5.91 -2.82 -1.32
N GLY A 106 4.81 -2.19 -1.71
CA GLY A 106 3.71 -1.85 -0.82
C GLY A 106 2.45 -2.65 -1.17
N LEU A 107 1.58 -2.82 -0.19
CA LEU A 107 0.28 -3.48 -0.31
C LEU A 107 -0.78 -2.70 0.48
N VAL A 108 -1.88 -2.37 -0.20
CA VAL A 108 -3.10 -1.82 0.40
C VAL A 108 -4.15 -2.91 0.46
N ALA A 109 -4.70 -3.17 1.64
CA ALA A 109 -5.85 -4.05 1.84
C ALA A 109 -7.11 -3.24 2.13
N CYS A 110 -8.09 -3.29 1.25
CA CYS A 110 -9.35 -2.59 1.40
C CYS A 110 -10.37 -3.41 2.19
N HIS A 111 -11.29 -2.73 2.86
CA HIS A 111 -12.34 -3.37 3.67
C HIS A 111 -13.36 -4.14 2.81
N ASP A 112 -13.51 -3.77 1.54
CA ASP A 112 -14.30 -4.50 0.53
C ASP A 112 -13.63 -5.81 0.06
N GLY A 113 -12.46 -6.13 0.58
CA GLY A 113 -11.68 -7.30 0.20
C GLY A 113 -10.83 -7.11 -1.06
N SER A 114 -10.77 -5.90 -1.63
CA SER A 114 -9.79 -5.62 -2.68
C SER A 114 -8.38 -5.48 -2.11
N VAL A 115 -7.37 -5.92 -2.86
CA VAL A 115 -5.96 -5.82 -2.49
C VAL A 115 -5.20 -5.21 -3.66
N TYR A 116 -4.37 -4.21 -3.37
CA TYR A 116 -3.54 -3.55 -4.36
C TYR A 116 -2.07 -3.71 -4.00
N LEU A 117 -1.26 -4.22 -4.93
CA LEU A 117 0.19 -4.13 -4.85
C LEU A 117 0.68 -2.89 -5.56
N TYR A 118 1.72 -2.27 -5.02
CA TYR A 118 2.30 -1.10 -5.62
C TYR A 118 3.81 -0.99 -5.41
N ARG A 119 4.46 -0.29 -6.35
CA ARG A 119 5.88 0.05 -6.32
C ARG A 119 6.06 1.49 -6.75
N ALA A 120 7.00 2.19 -6.11
CA ALA A 120 7.44 3.48 -6.60
C ALA A 120 8.21 3.32 -7.91
N GLY A 121 8.12 4.32 -8.78
CA GLY A 121 8.91 4.39 -10.01
C GLY A 121 10.37 4.80 -9.72
N LYS A 122 11.25 4.61 -10.72
CA LYS A 122 12.65 5.08 -10.63
C LYS A 122 12.78 6.60 -10.78
N LYS A 123 11.79 7.25 -11.37
CA LYS A 123 11.76 8.71 -11.52
C LYS A 123 11.10 9.34 -10.30
N SER A 124 11.71 10.41 -9.79
CA SER A 124 11.13 11.20 -8.71
C SER A 124 9.76 11.75 -9.09
N VAL A 125 8.80 11.60 -8.19
CA VAL A 125 7.43 12.11 -8.30
C VAL A 125 7.04 12.73 -6.98
N THR A 126 6.20 13.77 -7.02
CA THR A 126 5.60 14.31 -5.81
C THR A 126 4.21 13.73 -5.60
N ARG A 127 3.72 13.85 -4.38
CA ARG A 127 2.34 13.49 -4.03
C ARG A 127 1.36 14.27 -4.90
N GLU A 128 1.58 15.57 -5.04
CA GLU A 128 0.74 16.49 -5.79
C GLU A 128 0.65 16.09 -7.27
N MET A 129 1.73 15.60 -7.88
CA MET A 129 1.71 15.11 -9.26
C MET A 129 0.79 13.90 -9.41
N ILE A 130 0.85 12.96 -8.47
CA ILE A 130 0.01 11.75 -8.49
C ILE A 130 -1.44 12.13 -8.24
N ASP A 131 -1.71 12.88 -7.16
CA ASP A 131 -3.05 13.31 -6.77
C ASP A 131 -3.71 14.14 -7.87
N THR A 132 -2.99 15.09 -8.48
CA THR A 132 -3.50 15.89 -9.61
C THR A 132 -3.77 15.04 -10.85
N THR A 133 -2.99 13.98 -11.07
CA THR A 133 -3.24 13.05 -12.19
C THR A 133 -4.52 12.23 -11.95
N ILE A 134 -4.78 11.82 -10.71
CA ILE A 134 -6.04 11.19 -10.32
C ILE A 134 -7.21 12.17 -10.52
N ASP A 135 -7.09 13.38 -9.97
CA ASP A 135 -8.12 14.42 -10.05
C ASP A 135 -8.43 14.85 -11.48
N LYS A 136 -7.42 14.87 -12.36
CA LYS A 136 -7.60 15.10 -13.81
C LYS A 136 -8.63 14.13 -14.39
N TYR A 137 -8.56 12.84 -14.05
CA TYR A 137 -9.52 11.86 -14.53
C TYR A 137 -10.87 11.96 -13.81
N LYS A 138 -10.91 12.28 -12.51
CA LYS A 138 -12.19 12.56 -11.83
C LYS A 138 -12.94 13.72 -12.48
N LYS A 139 -12.24 14.82 -12.78
CA LYS A 139 -12.78 16.01 -13.49
C LYS A 139 -13.24 15.70 -14.92
N ALA A 140 -12.71 14.64 -15.53
CA ALA A 140 -13.14 14.15 -16.83
C ALA A 140 -14.40 13.25 -16.77
N GLY A 141 -15.02 13.09 -15.60
CA GLY A 141 -16.29 12.37 -15.42
C GLY A 141 -16.16 10.89 -15.08
N TYR A 142 -14.93 10.39 -14.85
CA TYR A 142 -14.73 9.01 -14.39
C TYR A 142 -15.05 8.87 -12.91
N ASN A 143 -15.61 7.73 -12.50
CA ASN A 143 -15.75 7.43 -11.07
C ASN A 143 -14.38 7.21 -10.42
N ASP A 144 -14.33 7.17 -9.08
CA ASP A 144 -13.05 7.09 -8.36
C ASP A 144 -12.15 5.94 -8.84
N LEU A 145 -12.65 4.70 -8.86
CA LEU A 145 -11.84 3.53 -9.25
C LEU A 145 -11.35 3.63 -10.70
N GLU A 146 -12.19 4.13 -11.62
CA GLU A 146 -11.81 4.37 -13.01
C GLU A 146 -10.74 5.47 -13.14
N ALA A 147 -10.87 6.54 -12.36
CA ALA A 147 -9.92 7.64 -12.33
C ALA A 147 -8.56 7.17 -11.83
N TYR A 148 -8.52 6.42 -10.73
CA TYR A 148 -7.28 5.81 -10.22
C TYR A 148 -6.66 4.84 -11.24
N LYS A 149 -7.46 3.98 -11.88
CA LYS A 149 -6.96 3.04 -12.91
C LYS A 149 -6.33 3.78 -14.09
N LYS A 150 -6.96 4.86 -14.57
CA LYS A 150 -6.44 5.68 -15.68
C LYS A 150 -5.20 6.46 -15.27
N ALA A 151 -5.21 7.03 -14.07
CA ALA A 151 -4.07 7.74 -13.51
C ALA A 151 -2.86 6.82 -13.40
N PHE A 152 -2.99 5.64 -12.78
CA PHE A 152 -1.87 4.72 -12.65
C PHE A 152 -1.41 4.11 -13.96
N LYS A 153 -2.32 3.92 -14.95
CA LYS A 153 -1.89 3.55 -16.31
C LYS A 153 -0.99 4.62 -16.93
N GLN A 154 -1.33 5.89 -16.76
CA GLN A 154 -0.51 7.00 -17.25
C GLN A 154 0.81 7.11 -16.48
N LEU A 155 0.74 7.17 -15.15
CA LEU A 155 1.91 7.29 -14.26
C LEU A 155 2.91 6.13 -14.42
N LYS A 156 2.43 4.93 -14.79
CA LYS A 156 3.29 3.81 -15.17
C LYS A 156 4.14 4.11 -16.39
N GLY A 157 3.56 4.70 -17.44
CA GLY A 157 4.29 5.09 -18.65
C GLY A 157 5.26 6.24 -18.38
N ASP A 158 4.80 7.26 -17.67
CA ASP A 158 5.54 8.50 -17.48
C ASP A 158 6.69 8.36 -16.47
N TYR A 159 6.44 7.64 -15.37
CA TYR A 159 7.32 7.60 -14.18
C TYR A 159 7.74 6.19 -13.74
N GLY A 160 7.14 5.15 -14.31
CA GLY A 160 7.40 3.76 -13.89
C GLY A 160 6.72 3.38 -12.58
N ILE A 161 5.77 4.18 -12.07
CA ILE A 161 4.94 3.81 -10.92
C ILE A 161 4.09 2.61 -11.31
N TRP A 162 4.09 1.57 -10.50
CA TRP A 162 3.33 0.37 -10.78
C TRP A 162 2.31 0.12 -9.68
N VAL A 163 1.05 -0.04 -10.06
CA VAL A 163 -0.05 -0.42 -9.17
C VAL A 163 -0.85 -1.51 -9.87
N GLU A 164 -1.15 -2.59 -9.14
CA GLU A 164 -1.90 -3.73 -9.63
C GLU A 164 -2.94 -4.15 -8.58
N LYS A 165 -4.18 -4.38 -9.02
CA LYS A 165 -5.20 -5.04 -8.21
C LYS A 165 -4.99 -6.56 -8.30
N LEU A 166 -4.93 -7.23 -7.15
CA LEU A 166 -4.76 -8.69 -7.07
C LEU A 166 -6.05 -9.46 -7.36
#